data_AF-A0A9Q0VIJ5-F1
#
_entry.id   AF-A0A9Q0VIJ5-F1
#
_cell.length_a   1.000
_cell.length_b   1.000
_cell.length_c   1.000
_cell.angle_alpha   90.00
_cell.angle_beta   90.00
_cell.angle_gamma   90.00
#
_symmetry.space_group_name_H-M   'P 1'
#
loop_
_entity.id
_entity.type
_entity.pdbx_description
1 polymer ?
#
loop_
_entity_poly.entity_id
_entity_poly.type
_entity_poly.pdbx_seq_one_letter_code
_entity_poly.pdbx_strand_id
1 'polypeptide(L)' 'HSGLVDEGLQIFKAIEKDFKSKPSTPHHCCITDMLGRVGRVIEAYEFVKELGEI' A
#
# COMPACT_ATOMS: atom_id res chain seq x y z
N HIS A 1 10.76 1.88 -12.49
CA HIS A 1 10.42 0.48 -12.80
C HIS A 1 9.09 0.18 -12.09
N SER A 2 7.96 0.46 -12.74
CA SER A 2 6.64 0.39 -12.09
C SER A 2 6.25 -1.03 -11.65
N GLY A 3 6.87 -2.07 -12.25
CA GLY A 3 6.63 -3.46 -11.87
C GLY A 3 6.99 -3.82 -10.43
N LEU A 4 7.96 -3.13 -9.80
CA LEU A 4 8.31 -3.37 -8.39
C LEU A 4 7.23 -2.81 -7.43
N VAL A 5 6.48 -1.78 -7.85
CA VAL A 5 5.36 -1.25 -7.06
C VAL A 5 4.19 -2.21 -7.10
N ASP A 6 3.91 -2.79 -8.27
CA ASP A 6 2.85 -3.80 -8.40
C ASP A 6 3.17 -5.05 -7.57
N GLU A 7 4.42 -5.52 -7.57
CA GLU A 7 4.87 -6.61 -6.71
C GLU A 7 4.74 -6.27 -5.22
N GLY A 8 5.15 -5.06 -4.81
CA GLY A 8 4.99 -4.58 -3.43
C GLY A 8 3.52 -4.55 -2.97
N LEU A 9 2.59 -4.16 -3.85
CA LEU A 9 1.15 -4.20 -3.57
C LEU A 9 0.63 -5.63 -3.42
N GLN A 10 1.11 -6.59 -4.23
CA GLN A 10 0.74 -7.99 -4.09
C GLN A 10 1.23 -8.57 -2.76
N ILE A 11 2.46 -8.25 -2.36
CA ILE A 11 3.02 -8.67 -1.07
C ILE A 11 2.20 -8.09 0.08
N PHE A 12 1.85 -6.80 0.04
CA PHE A 12 1.03 -6.18 1.07
C PHE A 12 -0.34 -6.87 1.23
N LYS A 13 -1.02 -7.16 0.11
CA LYS A 13 -2.31 -7.88 0.12
C LYS A 13 -2.17 -9.30 0.67
N ALA A 14 -1.05 -9.98 0.42
CA ALA A 14 -0.78 -11.28 1.00
C ALA A 14 -0.59 -11.21 2.53
N ILE A 15 0.02 -10.14 3.06
CA ILE A 15 0.14 -9.91 4.52
C ILE A 15 -1.26 -9.83 5.15
N GLU A 16 -2.16 -9.04 4.57
CA GLU A 16 -3.54 -8.90 5.06
C GLU A 16 -4.32 -10.22 5.01
N LYS A 17 -4.20 -10.95 3.91
CA LYS A 17 -5.05 -12.11 3.61
C LYS A 17 -4.52 -13.41 4.20
N ASP A 18 -3.23 -13.69 4.04
CA ASP A 18 -2.67 -15.03 4.23
C ASP A 18 -1.98 -15.19 5.58
N PHE A 19 -1.45 -14.10 6.15
CA PHE A 19 -0.73 -14.14 7.42
C PHE A 19 -1.61 -13.85 8.65
N LYS A 20 -2.92 -13.58 8.45
CA LYS A 20 -3.88 -13.15 9.49
C LYS A 20 -3.36 -11.98 10.37
N SER A 21 -2.34 -11.28 9.90
CA SER A 21 -1.69 -10.20 10.61
C SER A 21 -2.08 -8.91 9.93
N LYS A 22 -2.56 -7.94 10.72
CA LYS A 22 -2.83 -6.61 10.18
C LYS A 22 -1.51 -5.94 9.81
N PRO A 23 -1.40 -5.32 8.63
CA PRO A 23 -0.24 -4.50 8.30
C PRO A 23 -0.07 -3.43 9.38
N SER A 24 1.16 -3.21 9.82
CA SER A 24 1.47 -2.14 10.77
C SER A 24 1.55 -0.78 10.06
N THR A 25 1.48 0.32 10.82
CA THR A 25 1.60 1.70 10.28
C THR A 25 2.78 1.88 9.31
N PRO A 26 4.00 1.36 9.57
CA PRO A 26 5.09 1.44 8.61
C PRO A 26 4.77 0.81 7.24
N HIS A 27 4.04 -0.31 7.19
CA HIS A 27 3.68 -0.94 5.93
C HIS A 27 2.73 -0.04 5.11
N HIS A 28 1.76 0.59 5.77
CA HIS A 28 0.88 1.56 5.13
C HIS A 28 1.67 2.76 4.59
N CYS A 29 2.58 3.33 5.38
CA CYS A 29 3.43 4.44 4.92
C CYS A 29 4.27 4.04 3.70
N CYS A 30 4.83 2.83 3.68
CA CYS A 30 5.58 2.34 2.52
C CYS A 30 4.71 2.22 1.27
N ILE A 31 3.48 1.72 1.38
CA ILE A 31 2.56 1.61 0.23
C ILE A 31 2.20 3.00 -0.32
N THR A 32 1.84 3.94 0.57
CA THR A 32 1.53 5.31 0.18
C THR A 32 2.71 6.00 -0.50
N ASP A 33 3.92 5.88 0.05
CA ASP A 33 5.15 6.45 -0.54
C ASP A 33 5.47 5.81 -1.91
N MET A 34 5.37 4.48 -2.03
CA MET A 34 5.60 3.79 -3.30
C MET A 34 4.63 4.27 -4.39
N LEU A 35 3.34 4.36 -4.09
CA LEU A 35 2.31 4.85 -5.01
C LEU A 35 2.56 6.30 -5.42
N GLY A 36 2.89 7.17 -4.45
CA GLY A 36 3.21 8.58 -4.71
C GLY A 36 4.43 8.76 -5.62
N ARG A 37 5.51 8.01 -5.38
CA ARG A 37 6.76 8.09 -6.17
C ARG A 37 6.60 7.74 -7.64
N VAL A 38 5.66 6.86 -7.98
CA VAL A 38 5.38 6.48 -9.38
C VAL A 38 4.23 7.27 -10.00
N GLY A 39 3.72 8.29 -9.31
CA GLY A 39 2.65 9.15 -9.81
C GLY A 39 1.25 8.54 -9.73
N ARG A 40 1.06 7.42 -9.02
CA ARG A 40 -0.24 6.78 -8.77
C ARG A 40 -0.97 7.46 -7.61
N VAL A 41 -1.11 8.79 -7.70
CA VAL A 41 -1.58 9.65 -6.60
C VAL A 41 -3.03 9.34 -6.20
N ILE A 42 -3.89 9.00 -7.15
CA ILE A 42 -5.29 8.62 -6.88
C ILE A 42 -5.34 7.35 -6.03
N GLU A 43 -4.50 6.36 -6.36
CA GLU A 43 -4.45 5.10 -5.62
C GLU A 43 -3.86 5.30 -4.21
N ALA A 44 -2.86 6.17 -4.08
CA ALA A 44 -2.33 6.56 -2.76
C ALA A 44 -3.42 7.22 -1.90
N TYR A 45 -4.25 8.09 -2.49
CA TYR A 45 -5.32 8.77 -1.79
C TYR A 45 -6.43 7.80 -1.34
N GLU A 46 -6.94 6.96 -2.23
CA GLU A 46 -7.97 5.98 -1.86
C GLU A 46 -7.43 4.98 -0.82
N PHE A 47 -6.17 4.56 -0.93
CA PHE A 47 -5.54 3.69 0.06
C PHE A 47 -5.56 4.31 1.46
N VAL A 48 -5.13 5.57 1.63
CA VAL A 48 -5.11 6.21 2.97
C VAL A 48 -6.52 6.48 3.49
N LYS A 49 -7.48 6.77 2.61
CA LYS A 49 -8.90 6.93 2.97
C LYS A 49 -9.51 5.61 3.49
N GLU A 50 -9.16 4.47 2.90
CA GLU A 50 -9.59 3.15 3.38
C GLU A 50 -9.05 2.82 4.78
N LEU A 51 -7.95 3.44 5.21
CA LEU A 51 -7.40 3.31 6.57
C LEU A 51 -8.18 4.13 7.62
N GLY A 52 -9.08 5.02 7.19
CA GLY A 52 -9.80 5.93 8.08
C GLY A 52 -8.95 7.09 8.61
N GLU A 53 -7.83 7.40 7.95
CA GLU A 53 -6.93 8.49 8.34
C GLU A 53 -7.30 9.85 7.70
N ILE A 54 -8.33 9.89 6.83
CA ILE A 54 -8.84 11.10 6.14
C ILE A 54 -10.37 11.02 5.96
#